data_AF-A0A1C4U217-F1
#
_entry.id   AF-A0A1C4U217-F1
#
_cell.length_a   1.000
_cell.length_b   1.000
_cell.length_c   1.000
_cell.angle_alpha   90.00
_cell.angle_beta   90.00
_cell.angle_gamma   90.00
#
_symmetry.space_group_name_H-M   'P 1'
#
loop_
_entity.id
_entity.type
_entity.pdbx_description
1 polymer ?
#
loop_
_entity_poly.entity_id
_entity_poly.type
_entity_poly.pdbx_seq_one_letter_code
_entity_poly.pdbx_strand_id
1 'polypeptide(L)'
;MLDRADVSERVRAAIAHALAKPDALSSYADSLVTHYPTERERRSDRNGPPAGAYQLDRRWTLHLSYLAADLGEARDQAVVYTEGLTILRPELAANAALLSRADAWNHVEPVFCGRIGPDGEVCMDVTGHPGFHSAAGLGGLCWGEGDSCG
;
A
#
# COMPACT_ATOMS: atom_id res chain seq x y z
N MET A 1 -7.01 22.73 28.39
CA MET A 1 -7.87 22.92 27.20
C MET A 1 -6.95 23.40 26.09
N LEU A 2 -6.36 22.46 25.34
CA LEU A 2 -5.38 22.76 24.29
C LEU A 2 -6.06 22.58 22.94
N ASP A 3 -5.80 23.59 22.11
CA ASP A 3 -6.35 23.90 20.81
C ASP A 3 -6.24 22.70 19.84
N ARG A 4 -7.38 22.05 19.61
CA ARG A 4 -7.55 20.92 18.69
C ARG A 4 -7.71 21.49 17.29
N ALA A 5 -6.66 22.14 16.78
CA ALA A 5 -6.62 22.65 15.42
C ALA A 5 -6.62 21.49 14.43
N ASP A 6 -7.82 21.09 14.06
CA ASP A 6 -8.33 20.50 12.83
C ASP A 6 -7.31 20.11 11.74
N VAL A 7 -6.46 19.13 12.05
CA VAL A 7 -5.64 18.43 11.04
C VAL A 7 -6.54 17.79 9.99
N SER A 8 -7.77 17.42 10.37
CA SER A 8 -8.78 16.87 9.48
C SER A 8 -9.28 17.86 8.43
N GLU A 9 -9.46 19.15 8.77
CA GLU A 9 -9.90 20.18 7.80
C GLU A 9 -8.90 20.39 6.67
N ARG A 10 -7.61 20.48 6.99
CA ARG A 10 -6.56 20.67 5.98
C ARG A 10 -6.43 19.47 5.06
N VAL A 11 -6.53 18.26 5.60
CA VAL A 11 -6.54 17.02 4.81
C VAL A 11 -7.79 16.95 3.91
N ARG A 12 -8.96 17.30 4.45
CA ARG A 12 -10.22 17.31 3.69
C ARG A 12 -10.20 18.35 2.56
N ALA A 13 -9.65 19.53 2.82
CA ALA A 13 -9.45 20.58 1.81
C ALA A 13 -8.47 20.17 0.71
N ALA A 14 -7.39 19.47 1.06
CA ALA A 14 -6.43 18.95 0.09
C ALA A 14 -7.07 17.88 -0.82
N ILE A 15 -7.86 16.97 -0.26
CA ILE A 15 -8.61 15.95 -1.00
C ILE A 15 -9.64 16.60 -1.93
N ALA A 16 -10.45 17.54 -1.41
CA ALA A 16 -11.44 18.25 -2.22
C ALA A 16 -10.79 19.04 -3.38
N HIS A 17 -9.66 19.69 -3.13
CA HIS A 17 -8.92 20.41 -4.17
C HIS A 17 -8.35 19.44 -5.23
N ALA A 18 -7.84 18.27 -4.84
CA ALA A 18 -7.33 17.28 -5.77
C ALA A 18 -8.45 16.71 -6.68
N LEU A 19 -9.62 16.44 -6.10
CA LEU A 19 -10.80 15.95 -6.83
C LEU A 19 -11.42 17.01 -7.75
N ALA A 20 -11.24 18.30 -7.47
CA ALA A 20 -11.75 19.40 -8.30
C ALA A 20 -10.91 19.66 -9.57
N LYS A 21 -9.77 18.99 -9.75
CA LYS A 21 -8.90 19.11 -10.94
C LYS A 21 -8.82 17.79 -11.71
N PRO A 22 -9.85 17.45 -12.51
CA PRO A 22 -9.93 16.17 -13.21
C PRO A 22 -8.76 15.90 -14.17
N ASP A 23 -8.19 16.94 -14.79
CA ASP A 23 -7.07 16.79 -15.72
C ASP A 23 -5.75 16.36 -15.05
N ALA A 24 -5.56 16.72 -13.77
CA ALA A 24 -4.35 16.37 -13.02
C ALA A 24 -4.37 14.89 -12.57
N LEU A 25 -5.55 14.37 -12.22
CA LEU A 25 -5.73 12.96 -11.86
C LEU A 25 -5.62 12.04 -13.08
N SER A 26 -6.11 12.47 -14.25
CA SER A 26 -5.92 11.72 -15.51
C SER A 26 -4.45 11.68 -15.91
N SER A 27 -3.74 12.82 -15.86
CA SER A 27 -2.31 12.87 -16.16
C SER A 27 -1.46 12.03 -15.19
N TYR A 28 -1.84 12.00 -13.91
CA TYR A 28 -1.19 11.19 -12.90
C TYR A 28 -1.49 9.68 -13.07
N ALA A 29 -2.74 9.32 -13.36
CA ALA A 29 -3.13 7.94 -13.67
C ALA A 29 -2.43 7.43 -14.94
N ASP A 30 -2.37 8.24 -16.00
CA ASP A 30 -1.64 7.90 -17.23
C ASP A 30 -0.13 7.74 -16.97
N SER A 31 0.43 8.58 -16.10
CA SER A 31 1.83 8.45 -15.65
C SER A 31 2.07 7.14 -14.89
N LEU A 32 1.16 6.74 -14.00
CA LEU A 32 1.24 5.47 -13.27
C LEU A 32 1.11 4.25 -14.19
N VAL A 33 0.18 4.29 -15.16
CA VAL A 33 0.01 3.23 -16.18
C VAL A 33 1.26 3.09 -17.06
N THR A 34 1.94 4.21 -17.35
CA THR A 34 3.17 4.22 -18.16
C THR A 34 4.40 3.76 -17.37
N HIS A 35 4.42 3.96 -16.04
CA HIS A 35 5.53 3.57 -15.18
C HIS A 35 5.55 2.07 -14.82
N TYR A 36 4.40 1.42 -14.71
CA TYR A 36 4.31 -0.01 -14.36
C TYR A 36 5.03 -0.98 -15.34
N PRO A 37 4.98 -0.81 -16.68
CA PRO A 37 5.74 -1.68 -17.58
C PRO A 37 7.25 -1.37 -17.63
N THR A 38 7.67 -0.14 -17.32
CA THR A 38 9.07 0.30 -17.49
C THR A 38 9.98 -0.05 -16.30
N GLU A 39 9.43 -0.26 -15.10
CA GLU A 39 10.21 -0.80 -13.98
C GLU A 39 10.60 -2.27 -14.18
N ARG A 40 9.74 -3.05 -14.84
CA ARG A 40 9.97 -4.48 -15.15
C ARG A 40 11.22 -4.67 -16.01
N GLU A 41 11.42 -3.79 -16.99
CA GLU A 41 12.56 -3.83 -17.91
C GLU A 41 13.88 -3.41 -17.21
N ARG A 42 13.83 -2.40 -16.32
CA ARG A 42 15.02 -1.93 -15.59
C ARG A 42 15.53 -2.88 -14.50
N ARG A 43 14.67 -3.71 -13.91
CA ARG A 43 15.10 -4.69 -12.89
C ARG A 43 15.87 -5.86 -13.48
N SER A 44 15.77 -6.10 -14.79
CA SER A 44 16.50 -7.18 -15.46
C SER A 44 17.99 -6.87 -15.69
N ASP A 45 18.42 -5.61 -15.57
CA ASP A 45 19.78 -5.15 -15.93
C ASP A 45 20.74 -4.90 -14.75
N ARG A 46 20.36 -5.25 -13.50
CA ARG A 46 21.23 -5.00 -12.34
C ARG A 46 22.20 -6.14 -12.04
N ASN A 47 23.17 -6.34 -12.94
CA ASN A 47 24.46 -6.96 -12.62
C ASN A 47 25.54 -5.87 -12.57
N GLY A 48 25.63 -5.14 -11.44
CA GLY A 48 26.69 -4.15 -11.17
C GLY A 48 27.29 -4.33 -9.77
N PRO A 49 28.60 -4.09 -9.58
CA PRO A 49 29.31 -4.44 -8.34
C PRO A 49 28.98 -3.49 -7.18
N PRO A 50 29.21 -3.89 -5.90
CA PRO A 50 28.75 -3.15 -4.75
C PRO A 50 29.71 -2.00 -4.43
N ALA A 51 29.25 -0.76 -4.58
CA ALA A 51 30.01 0.41 -4.18
C ALA A 51 29.41 1.06 -2.92
N GLY A 52 30.09 0.84 -1.79
CA GLY A 52 30.49 1.88 -0.83
C GLY A 52 29.45 2.78 -0.17
N ALA A 53 29.45 2.76 1.16
CA ALA A 53 28.70 3.58 2.11
C ALA A 53 27.25 3.14 2.34
N TYR A 54 27.06 2.26 3.32
CA TYR A 54 25.77 1.98 3.93
C TYR A 54 25.27 3.25 4.65
N GLN A 55 24.71 4.21 3.91
CA GLN A 55 23.65 5.02 4.49
C GLN A 55 22.56 4.02 4.88
N LEU A 56 22.47 3.68 6.16
CA LEU A 56 21.32 2.97 6.69
C LEU A 56 20.13 3.85 6.36
N ASP A 57 19.35 3.46 5.35
CA ASP A 57 18.09 4.10 5.03
C ASP A 57 17.28 4.17 6.31
N ARG A 58 17.10 5.39 6.81
CA ARG A 58 16.32 5.62 8.02
C ARG A 58 14.87 5.32 7.66
N ARG A 59 14.33 4.23 8.20
CA ARG A 59 12.93 3.88 8.06
C ARG A 59 12.11 4.66 9.07
N TRP A 60 11.07 5.30 8.60
CA TRP A 60 10.10 6.02 9.41
C TRP A 60 8.74 5.35 9.25
N THR A 61 8.00 5.21 10.34
CA THR A 61 6.66 4.64 10.33
C THR A 61 5.62 5.72 10.63
N LEU A 62 4.51 5.70 9.88
CA LEU A 62 3.35 6.53 10.15
C LEU A 62 2.30 5.66 10.83
N HIS A 63 1.81 6.12 11.99
CA HIS A 63 0.73 5.45 12.72
C HIS A 63 -0.55 6.26 12.54
N LEU A 64 -1.62 5.60 12.09
CA LEU A 64 -2.96 6.17 11.96
C LEU A 64 -3.90 5.48 12.95
N SER A 65 -4.73 6.25 13.63
CA SER A 65 -5.74 5.73 14.56
C SER A 65 -7.11 6.22 14.15
N TYR A 66 -8.08 5.31 14.15
CA TYR A 66 -9.47 5.55 13.78
C TYR A 66 -10.39 4.68 14.63
N LEU A 67 -11.68 5.01 14.61
CA LEU A 67 -12.71 4.24 15.31
C LEU A 67 -13.30 3.19 14.36
N ALA A 68 -13.55 2.01 14.89
CA ALA A 68 -14.28 0.92 14.25
C ALA A 68 -15.10 0.19 15.33
N ALA A 69 -16.23 -0.39 14.96
CA ALA A 69 -17.12 -1.10 15.89
C ALA A 69 -16.51 -2.44 16.35
N ASP A 70 -15.77 -3.11 15.46
CA ASP A 70 -15.09 -4.37 15.73
C ASP A 70 -13.80 -4.53 14.89
N LEU A 71 -13.14 -5.68 15.04
CA LEU A 71 -11.88 -5.98 14.35
C LEU A 71 -12.06 -6.18 12.84
N GLY A 72 -13.22 -6.68 12.39
CA GLY A 72 -13.52 -6.87 10.98
C GLY A 72 -13.64 -5.53 10.27
N GLU A 73 -14.47 -4.63 10.80
CA GLU A 73 -14.59 -3.26 10.28
C GLU A 73 -13.25 -2.52 10.35
N ALA A 74 -12.49 -2.70 11.44
CA ALA A 74 -11.17 -2.11 11.56
C ALA A 74 -10.24 -2.55 10.41
N ARG A 75 -10.30 -3.84 10.05
CA ARG A 75 -9.49 -4.41 8.97
C ARG A 75 -9.90 -3.89 7.60
N ASP A 76 -11.20 -3.87 7.32
CA ASP A 76 -11.75 -3.36 6.04
C ASP A 76 -11.34 -1.90 5.83
N GLN A 77 -11.45 -1.08 6.89
CA GLN A 77 -11.06 0.32 6.84
C GLN A 77 -9.54 0.50 6.70
N ALA A 78 -8.72 -0.36 7.33
CA ALA A 78 -7.26 -0.37 7.14
C ALA A 78 -6.86 -0.66 5.68
N VAL A 79 -7.56 -1.56 5.00
CA VAL A 79 -7.34 -1.86 3.58
C VAL A 79 -7.57 -0.60 2.76
N VAL A 80 -8.76 0.01 2.89
CA VAL A 80 -9.13 1.24 2.17
C VAL A 80 -8.15 2.38 2.43
N TYR A 81 -7.72 2.56 3.68
CA TYR A 81 -6.73 3.59 4.01
C TYR A 81 -5.36 3.30 3.41
N THR A 82 -4.92 2.05 3.43
CA THR A 82 -3.62 1.70 2.83
C THR A 82 -3.65 1.89 1.32
N GLU A 83 -4.69 1.40 0.65
CA GLU A 83 -4.89 1.60 -0.79
C GLU A 83 -4.91 3.09 -1.14
N GLY A 84 -5.77 3.87 -0.46
CA GLY A 84 -5.87 5.31 -0.68
C GLY A 84 -4.55 6.04 -0.43
N LEU A 85 -3.81 5.68 0.62
CA LEU A 85 -2.50 6.27 0.89
C LEU A 85 -1.47 5.91 -0.17
N THR A 86 -1.45 4.67 -0.65
CA THR A 86 -0.49 4.24 -1.69
C THR A 86 -0.80 4.86 -3.04
N ILE A 87 -2.07 5.11 -3.36
CA ILE A 87 -2.48 5.91 -4.54
C ILE A 87 -1.97 7.35 -4.41
N LEU A 88 -2.14 7.97 -3.24
CA LEU A 88 -1.75 9.36 -3.03
C LEU A 88 -0.22 9.53 -2.89
N ARG A 89 0.45 8.51 -2.38
CA ARG A 89 1.88 8.48 -2.04
C ARG A 89 2.47 7.13 -2.44
N PRO A 90 2.84 6.96 -3.72
CA PRO A 90 3.32 5.68 -4.26
C PRO A 90 4.67 5.26 -3.68
N GLU A 91 5.37 6.14 -2.95
CA GLU A 91 6.57 5.78 -2.20
C GLU A 91 6.28 4.89 -0.98
N LEU A 92 5.02 4.79 -0.55
CA LEU A 92 4.60 3.94 0.55
C LEU A 92 4.41 2.50 0.07
N ALA A 93 5.12 1.57 0.70
CA ALA A 93 4.98 0.14 0.40
C ALA A 93 3.69 -0.40 1.05
N ALA A 94 2.67 -0.67 0.23
CA ALA A 94 1.35 -1.14 0.68
C ALA A 94 1.42 -2.46 1.49
N ASN A 95 2.33 -3.36 1.09
CA ASN A 95 2.55 -4.65 1.73
C ASN A 95 3.09 -4.57 3.17
N ALA A 96 3.56 -3.40 3.62
CA ALA A 96 4.10 -3.20 4.95
C ALA A 96 3.06 -2.69 5.97
N ALA A 97 1.79 -2.55 5.57
CA ALA A 97 0.73 -2.09 6.46
C ALA A 97 0.42 -3.09 7.57
N LEU A 98 0.43 -2.58 8.80
CA LEU A 98 0.15 -3.33 10.03
C LEU A 98 -1.04 -2.72 10.75
N LEU A 99 -1.91 -3.57 11.30
CA LEU A 99 -3.06 -3.20 12.12
C LEU A 99 -2.82 -3.63 13.57
N SER A 100 -3.18 -2.77 14.52
CA SER A 100 -3.24 -3.12 15.94
C SER A 100 -4.40 -2.39 16.59
N ARG A 101 -4.85 -2.89 17.74
CA ARG A 101 -5.70 -2.08 18.62
C ARG A 101 -4.88 -0.94 19.21
N ALA A 102 -5.53 0.21 19.39
CA ALA A 102 -4.87 1.42 19.89
C ALA A 102 -4.29 1.27 21.31
N ASP A 103 -4.82 0.36 22.12
CA ASP A 103 -4.33 0.06 23.48
C ASP A 103 -3.32 -1.11 23.53
N ALA A 104 -3.00 -1.70 22.38
CA ALA A 104 -2.20 -2.92 22.28
C ALA A 104 -1.24 -2.88 21.07
N TRP A 105 -0.44 -1.81 20.95
CA TRP A 105 0.45 -1.58 19.79
C TRP A 105 1.53 -2.65 19.61
N ASN A 106 1.84 -3.42 20.64
CA ASN A 106 2.76 -4.55 20.57
C ASN A 106 2.12 -5.80 19.93
N HIS A 107 0.80 -5.78 19.70
CA HIS A 107 0.04 -6.83 19.03
C HIS A 107 -0.40 -6.31 17.65
N VAL A 108 0.52 -6.41 16.70
CA VAL A 108 0.30 -6.03 15.30
C VAL A 108 0.05 -7.25 14.43
N GLU A 109 -0.84 -7.10 13.47
CA GLU A 109 -1.12 -8.08 12.43
C GLU A 109 -0.94 -7.43 11.05
N PRO A 110 -0.40 -8.14 10.05
CA PRO A 110 -0.34 -7.62 8.69
C PRO A 110 -1.76 -7.38 8.17
N VAL A 111 -1.96 -6.32 7.40
CA VAL A 111 -3.25 -6.06 6.74
C VAL A 111 -3.40 -6.98 5.53
N PHE A 112 -2.36 -7.02 4.68
CA PHE A 112 -2.29 -7.82 3.45
C PHE A 112 -1.51 -9.11 3.64
N CYS A 113 -1.79 -10.10 2.79
CA CYS A 113 -1.18 -11.42 2.80
C CYS A 113 0.34 -11.37 2.75
N GLY A 114 0.92 -10.53 1.89
CA GLY A 114 2.37 -10.30 1.86
C GLY A 114 3.19 -11.51 1.37
N ARG A 115 2.56 -12.61 0.95
CA ARG A 115 3.27 -13.77 0.42
C ARG A 115 4.05 -13.38 -0.83
N ILE A 116 5.31 -13.81 -0.91
CA ILE A 116 6.17 -13.55 -2.05
C ILE A 116 5.92 -14.62 -3.12
N GLY A 117 5.67 -14.17 -4.36
CA GLY A 117 5.49 -14.99 -5.54
C GLY A 117 6.81 -15.47 -6.16
N PRO A 118 6.73 -16.36 -7.17
CA PRO A 118 7.92 -16.95 -7.80
C PRO A 118 8.83 -15.92 -8.48
N ASP A 119 8.27 -14.84 -9.01
CA ASP A 119 9.01 -13.79 -9.72
C ASP A 119 9.24 -12.54 -8.81
N GLY A 120 9.00 -12.70 -7.50
CA GLY A 120 9.24 -11.66 -6.50
C GLY A 120 8.07 -10.68 -6.31
N GLU A 121 6.91 -10.95 -6.89
CA GLU A 121 5.66 -10.23 -6.59
C GLU A 121 5.27 -10.42 -5.13
N VAL A 122 4.46 -9.50 -4.61
CA VAL A 122 3.92 -9.62 -3.26
C VAL A 122 2.40 -9.68 -3.36
N CYS A 123 1.81 -10.68 -2.68
CA CYS A 123 0.37 -10.84 -2.62
C CYS A 123 -0.27 -9.63 -1.92
N MET A 124 -1.15 -8.93 -2.64
CA MET A 124 -1.86 -7.74 -2.17
C MET A 124 -3.31 -8.02 -1.78
N ASP A 125 -3.70 -9.29 -1.67
CA ASP A 125 -4.99 -9.67 -1.09
C ASP A 125 -4.97 -9.54 0.45
N VAL A 126 -6.14 -9.51 1.08
CA VAL A 126 -6.29 -9.40 2.53
C VAL A 126 -5.68 -10.62 3.24
N THR A 127 -5.03 -10.41 4.39
CA THR A 127 -4.43 -11.54 5.12
C THR A 127 -5.47 -12.61 5.45
N GLY A 128 -5.11 -13.88 5.25
CA GLY A 128 -5.99 -15.00 5.52
C GLY A 128 -6.98 -15.31 4.39
N HIS A 129 -6.86 -14.64 3.23
CA HIS A 129 -7.65 -14.97 2.06
C HIS A 129 -7.47 -16.45 1.64
N PRO A 130 -8.57 -17.15 1.31
CA PRO A 130 -8.49 -18.50 0.76
C PRO A 130 -8.14 -18.45 -0.73
N GLY A 131 -7.44 -19.48 -1.22
CA GLY A 131 -7.19 -19.67 -2.64
C GLY A 131 -5.86 -19.08 -3.12
N PHE A 132 -5.90 -18.48 -4.32
CA PHE A 132 -4.70 -17.98 -5.01
C PHE A 132 -4.24 -16.63 -4.48
N HIS A 133 -2.93 -16.43 -4.51
CA HIS A 133 -2.27 -15.15 -4.25
C HIS A 133 -2.31 -14.31 -5.52
N SER A 134 -2.53 -13.01 -5.38
CA SER A 134 -2.61 -12.07 -6.51
C SER A 134 -1.66 -10.89 -6.31
N ALA A 135 -0.92 -10.55 -7.36
CA ALA A 135 -0.11 -9.33 -7.39
C ALA A 135 -1.00 -8.09 -7.41
N ALA A 136 -0.45 -6.95 -7.00
CA ALA A 136 -1.11 -5.66 -7.14
C ALA A 136 -1.43 -5.32 -8.61
N GLY A 137 -2.51 -4.55 -8.83
CA GLY A 137 -2.86 -3.99 -10.14
C GLY A 137 -3.94 -4.76 -10.90
N LEU A 138 -4.45 -4.15 -11.98
CA LEU A 138 -5.47 -4.75 -12.83
C LEU A 138 -4.89 -5.96 -13.58
N GLY A 139 -5.47 -7.14 -13.38
CA GLY A 139 -5.00 -8.40 -13.99
C GLY A 139 -3.70 -8.94 -13.36
N GLY A 140 -3.46 -8.63 -12.08
CA GLY A 140 -2.29 -9.08 -11.34
C GLY A 140 -2.02 -10.59 -11.52
N LEU A 141 -0.75 -10.94 -11.61
CA LEU A 141 -0.32 -12.35 -11.69
C LEU A 141 -0.89 -13.10 -10.49
N CYS A 142 -1.46 -14.28 -10.75
CA CYS A 142 -2.00 -15.12 -9.70
C CYS A 142 -1.18 -16.41 -9.57
N TRP A 143 -0.86 -16.80 -8.34
CA TRP A 143 -0.06 -18.00 -8.05
C TRP A 143 -0.55 -18.74 -6.80
N GLY A 144 -0.29 -20.04 -6.72
CA GLY A 144 -0.76 -20.90 -5.63
C GLY A 144 -1.16 -22.28 -6.13
N GLU A 145 -1.63 -23.14 -5.21
CA GLU A 145 -2.21 -24.44 -5.57
C GLU A 145 -3.74 -24.30 -5.68
N GLY A 146 -4.28 -24.59 -6.87
CA GLY A 146 -5.72 -24.55 -7.19
C GLY A 146 -5.94 -24.77 -8.69
N ASP A 147 -7.20 -24.95 -9.12
CA ASP A 147 -7.50 -25.41 -10.50
C ASP A 147 -7.60 -24.28 -11.56
N SER A 148 -7.70 -23.00 -11.18
CA SER A 148 -7.53 -21.86 -12.11
C SER A 148 -7.61 -20.51 -11.40
N CYS A 149 -6.80 -19.55 -11.87
CA CYS A 149 -6.97 -18.12 -11.60
C CYS A 149 -8.04 -17.58 -12.57
N GLY A 150 -9.17 -17.11 -12.02
CA GLY A 150 -10.33 -16.65 -12.80
C GLY A 150 -10.25 -15.21 -13.24
#